data_AF-A0A674G754-F1
#
_entry.id   AF-A0A674G754-F1
#
_cell.length_a   1.000
_cell.length_b   1.000
_cell.length_c   1.000
_cell.angle_alpha   90.00
_cell.angle_beta   90.00
_cell.angle_gamma   90.00
#
_symmetry.space_group_name_H-M   'P 1'
#
loop_
_entity.id
_entity.type
_entity.pdbx_description
1 polymer ?
#
loop_
_entity_poly.entity_id
_entity_poly.type
_entity_poly.pdbx_seq_one_letter_code
_entity_poly.pdbx_strand_id
1 'polypeptide(L)'
;MDSQCYPGGCQVVPVWKLVAMWPSEKEEESIILISDDDDDEGESTQGSSVLFVEPQEKSPLEEKKSEELVDEEGDLVVTYCKQANVMPHARHDCSTHPFERRESDTCFPLGKNADICDQCYCYICDKLAAECQLWTAPSLCHCNAHNKSNFWKAQRNFALAGILATFNLELLELDTELRHGGELLEKFIRELSVAYNTYLRGERMYPPGHECCCKPKLPPGQCNVCSSQNFEVVYKYSDVFELVTRFLNQAEQESPKAAAVMLLGAAKQIALHKDPAL
;
A
#
# COMPACT_ATOMS: atom_id res chain seq x y z
N MET A 1 -37.10 24.07 7.27
CA MET A 1 -35.69 24.18 7.71
C MET A 1 -35.03 22.94 7.13
N ASP A 2 -34.74 23.03 5.84
CA ASP A 2 -34.27 21.92 5.01
C ASP A 2 -32.88 22.31 4.54
N SER A 3 -31.86 21.78 5.22
CA SER A 3 -30.47 21.92 4.77
C SER A 3 -30.11 20.69 3.97
N GLN A 4 -30.36 20.80 2.67
CA GLN A 4 -29.85 19.91 1.63
C GLN A 4 -28.31 19.98 1.63
N CYS A 5 -27.65 18.90 2.05
CA CYS A 5 -26.23 18.71 1.79
C CYS A 5 -26.08 18.28 0.32
N TYR A 6 -25.52 19.17 -0.51
CA TYR A 6 -25.09 18.84 -1.87
C TYR A 6 -23.94 17.80 -1.82
N PRO A 7 -23.90 16.85 -2.77
CA PRO A 7 -22.84 15.86 -2.84
C PRO A 7 -21.59 16.50 -3.43
N GLY A 8 -20.63 16.85 -2.58
CA GLY A 8 -19.27 17.14 -3.02
C GLY A 8 -18.64 15.85 -3.53
N GLY A 9 -18.53 15.72 -4.85
CA GLY A 9 -18.00 14.54 -5.51
C GLY A 9 -16.63 14.14 -4.96
N CYS A 10 -16.48 12.85 -4.64
CA CYS A 10 -15.17 12.23 -4.46
C CYS A 10 -14.32 12.54 -5.70
N GLN A 11 -13.29 13.37 -5.52
CA GLN A 11 -12.30 13.57 -6.56
C GLN A 11 -11.56 12.25 -6.79
N VAL A 12 -11.64 11.74 -8.01
CA VAL A 12 -10.83 10.62 -8.49
C VAL A 12 -9.37 11.10 -8.47
N VAL A 13 -8.59 10.65 -7.49
CA VAL A 13 -7.18 11.00 -7.38
C VAL A 13 -6.39 10.11 -8.35
N PRO A 14 -5.51 10.67 -9.21
CA PRO A 14 -4.68 9.85 -10.10
C PRO A 14 -3.79 8.88 -9.33
N VAL A 15 -3.71 7.64 -9.81
CA VAL A 15 -3.00 6.49 -9.19
C VAL A 15 -1.57 6.83 -8.72
N TRP A 16 -0.83 7.67 -9.44
CA TRP A 16 0.55 8.03 -9.08
C TRP A 16 0.66 8.86 -7.78
N LYS A 17 -0.42 9.49 -7.32
CA LYS A 17 -0.46 10.20 -6.01
C LYS A 17 -0.58 9.24 -4.82
N LEU A 18 -1.12 8.03 -5.03
CA LEU A 18 -1.26 7.00 -3.98
C LEU A 18 0.04 6.20 -3.81
N VAL A 19 0.79 5.98 -4.89
CA VAL A 19 2.08 5.29 -4.90
C VAL A 19 3.14 6.02 -4.05
N ALA A 20 3.01 7.34 -3.84
CA ALA A 20 3.96 8.14 -3.07
C ALA A 20 3.84 8.00 -1.53
N MET A 21 2.85 7.26 -1.01
CA MET A 21 2.53 7.23 0.42
C MET A 21 2.80 5.90 1.12
N TRP A 22 3.40 4.91 0.45
CA TRP A 22 3.66 3.61 1.07
C TRP A 22 5.12 3.47 1.56
N PRO A 23 5.36 3.16 2.84
CA PRO A 23 6.69 2.79 3.32
C PRO A 23 7.01 1.33 2.97
N SER A 24 8.19 1.11 2.39
CA SER A 24 8.76 -0.21 2.13
C SER A 24 9.48 -0.68 3.38
N GLU A 25 8.97 -1.73 4.02
CA GLU A 25 9.67 -2.52 5.03
C GLU A 25 9.66 -3.97 4.57
N LYS A 26 10.83 -4.64 4.67
CA LYS A 26 11.02 -6.05 4.32
C LYS A 26 10.90 -6.88 5.58
N GLU A 27 10.00 -7.86 5.58
CA GLU A 27 10.05 -9.00 6.49
C GLU A 27 9.93 -10.31 5.68
N GLU A 28 10.62 -11.34 6.14
CA GLU A 28 10.62 -12.68 5.52
C GLU A 28 9.29 -13.38 5.85
N GLU A 29 8.41 -13.48 4.85
CA GLU A 29 7.09 -14.11 5.00
C GLU A 29 7.18 -15.65 5.00
N SER A 30 6.69 -16.26 6.08
CA SER A 30 6.37 -17.69 6.13
C SER A 30 4.95 -17.86 5.58
N ILE A 31 4.82 -18.35 4.34
CA ILE A 31 3.51 -18.49 3.70
C ILE A 31 2.83 -19.76 4.22
N ILE A 32 1.71 -19.60 4.94
CA ILE A 32 0.78 -20.70 5.25
C ILE A 32 -0.34 -20.67 4.20
N LEU A 33 -0.35 -21.65 3.30
CA LEU A 33 -1.43 -21.83 2.33
C LEU A 33 -2.58 -22.58 3.01
N ILE A 34 -3.72 -21.92 3.19
CA ILE A 34 -4.97 -22.56 3.56
C ILE A 34 -5.77 -22.78 2.28
N SER A 35 -5.96 -24.04 1.89
CA SER A 35 -6.89 -24.43 0.83
C SER A 35 -8.32 -24.29 1.33
N ASP A 36 -9.11 -23.46 0.66
CA ASP A 36 -10.53 -23.25 0.89
C ASP A 36 -11.30 -24.39 0.18
N ASP A 37 -11.45 -25.54 0.83
CA ASP A 37 -12.29 -26.66 0.39
C ASP A 37 -13.59 -26.65 1.22
N ASP A 38 -14.52 -25.78 0.85
CA ASP A 38 -15.93 -25.84 1.25
C ASP A 38 -16.76 -26.34 0.05
N ASP A 39 -16.63 -27.62 -0.28
CA ASP A 39 -17.60 -28.37 -1.09
C ASP A 39 -17.83 -29.74 -0.43
N ASP A 40 -18.90 -29.83 0.37
CA ASP A 40 -19.35 -31.04 1.05
C ASP A 40 -20.31 -31.83 0.14
N GLU A 41 -19.82 -32.90 -0.49
CA GLU A 41 -20.62 -34.08 -0.89
C GLU A 41 -19.70 -35.31 -1.07
N GLY A 42 -19.72 -36.24 -0.11
CA GLY A 42 -19.53 -37.67 -0.41
C GLY A 42 -18.20 -38.35 -0.03
N GLU A 43 -18.22 -39.01 1.13
CA GLU A 43 -17.73 -40.37 1.41
C GLU A 43 -16.24 -40.79 1.16
N SER A 44 -15.58 -41.10 2.29
CA SER A 44 -14.53 -42.12 2.52
C SER A 44 -13.03 -41.73 2.56
N THR A 45 -12.55 -41.58 3.80
CA THR A 45 -11.35 -42.23 4.38
C THR A 45 -9.99 -42.13 3.68
N GLN A 46 -9.12 -41.25 4.20
CA GLN A 46 -7.91 -41.61 4.98
C GLN A 46 -7.18 -40.33 5.42
N GLY A 47 -7.53 -39.82 6.61
CA GLY A 47 -6.89 -38.65 7.20
C GLY A 47 -5.48 -38.98 7.67
N SER A 48 -4.48 -38.31 7.08
CA SER A 48 -3.13 -38.21 7.64
C SER A 48 -3.20 -37.36 8.91
N SER A 49 -3.30 -38.01 10.07
CA SER A 49 -3.30 -37.33 11.37
C SER A 49 -1.86 -36.99 11.76
N VAL A 50 -1.50 -35.72 11.69
CA VAL A 50 -0.25 -35.20 12.25
C VAL A 50 -0.55 -34.64 13.63
N LEU A 51 -0.10 -35.34 14.67
CA LEU A 51 -0.15 -34.87 16.05
C LEU A 51 1.08 -34.01 16.33
N PHE A 52 0.89 -32.72 16.54
CA PHE A 52 1.90 -31.86 17.14
C PHE A 52 1.82 -32.02 18.66
N VAL A 53 2.86 -32.60 19.25
CA VAL A 53 3.05 -32.66 20.70
C VAL A 53 3.95 -31.48 21.09
N GLU A 54 3.36 -30.42 21.64
CA GLU A 54 4.13 -29.34 22.25
C GLU A 54 4.71 -29.80 23.60
N PRO A 55 6.00 -29.53 23.90
CA PRO A 55 6.56 -29.78 25.21
C PRO A 55 5.91 -28.87 26.26
N GLN A 56 5.38 -29.45 27.34
CA GLN A 56 4.85 -28.67 28.46
C GLN A 56 5.96 -27.84 29.13
N GLU A 57 5.86 -26.52 29.01
CA GLU A 57 6.48 -25.61 29.96
C GLU A 57 5.59 -25.48 31.21
N LYS A 58 6.14 -25.87 32.35
CA LYS A 58 5.48 -25.71 33.66
C LYS A 58 5.59 -24.26 34.11
N SER A 59 4.45 -23.61 34.34
CA SER A 59 4.38 -22.50 35.30
C SER A 59 3.15 -22.67 36.21
N PRO A 60 3.22 -22.31 37.51
CA PRO A 60 2.12 -22.48 38.44
C PRO A 60 1.36 -21.16 38.62
N LEU A 61 0.11 -21.10 38.19
CA LEU A 61 -0.82 -20.05 38.59
C LEU A 61 -2.15 -20.67 39.00
N GLU A 62 -2.56 -20.39 40.24
CA GLU A 62 -3.76 -20.91 40.89
C GLU A 62 -5.04 -20.52 40.12
N GLU A 63 -5.82 -21.53 39.74
CA GLU A 63 -7.13 -21.36 39.13
C GLU A 63 -8.22 -21.25 40.20
N LYS A 64 -9.03 -20.19 40.14
CA LYS A 64 -10.29 -20.08 40.87
C LYS A 64 -11.31 -21.01 40.21
N LYS A 65 -11.77 -22.01 40.96
CA LYS A 65 -12.85 -22.94 40.61
C LYS A 65 -14.13 -22.17 40.26
N SER A 66 -14.52 -22.17 38.99
CA SER A 66 -15.85 -21.77 38.54
C SER A 66 -16.87 -22.87 38.83
N GLU A 67 -18.07 -22.46 39.26
CA GLU A 67 -19.17 -23.30 39.70
C GLU A 67 -19.68 -24.23 38.59
N GLU A 68 -19.91 -25.51 38.94
CA GLU A 68 -20.39 -26.57 38.06
C GLU A 68 -21.88 -26.34 37.74
N LEU A 69 -22.21 -26.16 36.45
CA LEU A 69 -23.57 -26.22 35.94
C LEU A 69 -23.78 -27.60 35.32
N VAL A 70 -24.59 -28.44 35.96
CA VAL A 70 -24.98 -29.77 35.46
C VAL A 70 -26.36 -29.67 34.81
N ASP A 71 -26.46 -30.14 33.57
CA ASP A 71 -27.73 -30.38 32.88
C ASP A 71 -28.32 -31.71 33.38
N GLU A 72 -29.55 -31.69 33.90
CA GLU A 72 -30.15 -32.85 34.59
C GLU A 72 -30.62 -33.97 33.64
N GLU A 73 -30.44 -33.82 32.31
CA GLU A 73 -30.98 -34.77 31.33
C GLU A 73 -29.94 -35.33 30.34
N GLY A 74 -28.64 -35.12 30.59
CA GLY A 74 -27.56 -35.76 29.82
C GLY A 74 -26.26 -35.86 30.61
N ASP A 75 -25.65 -37.05 30.62
CA ASP A 75 -24.35 -37.40 31.25
C ASP A 75 -23.13 -36.67 30.63
N LEU A 76 -23.20 -35.35 30.45
CA LEU A 76 -22.15 -34.52 29.88
C LEU A 76 -21.68 -33.49 30.91
N VAL A 77 -20.54 -33.79 31.53
CA VAL A 77 -19.87 -32.88 32.46
C VAL A 77 -18.68 -32.24 31.76
N VAL A 78 -18.64 -30.90 31.75
CA VAL A 78 -17.47 -30.15 31.30
C VAL A 78 -16.39 -30.25 32.38
N THR A 79 -15.45 -31.18 32.20
CA THR A 79 -14.37 -31.45 33.17
C THR A 79 -13.20 -30.49 33.05
N TYR A 80 -13.15 -29.69 31.97
CA TYR A 80 -12.12 -28.69 31.74
C TYR A 80 -12.62 -27.61 30.77
N CYS A 81 -12.41 -26.35 31.12
CA CYS A 81 -12.61 -25.22 30.22
C CYS A 81 -11.38 -24.31 30.30
N LYS A 82 -10.78 -24.03 29.16
CA LYS A 82 -9.70 -23.04 29.04
C LYS A 82 -10.11 -22.02 27.99
N GLN A 83 -9.85 -20.75 28.26
CA GLN A 83 -10.00 -19.70 27.27
C GLN A 83 -9.05 -19.97 26.10
N ALA A 84 -9.60 -20.09 24.89
CA ALA A 84 -8.81 -20.26 23.69
C ALA A 84 -7.93 -19.01 23.45
N ASN A 85 -6.72 -19.23 22.93
CA ASN A 85 -5.91 -18.14 22.42
C ASN A 85 -6.61 -17.56 21.19
N VAL A 86 -6.83 -16.25 21.18
CA VAL A 86 -7.38 -15.55 20.02
C VAL A 86 -6.29 -15.52 18.95
N MET A 87 -6.52 -16.20 17.83
CA MET A 87 -5.59 -16.18 16.69
C MET A 87 -5.72 -14.86 15.90
N PRO A 88 -4.67 -14.46 15.15
CA PRO A 88 -4.77 -13.35 14.21
C PRO A 88 -5.99 -13.51 13.28
N HIS A 89 -6.81 -12.47 13.16
CA HIS A 89 -8.04 -12.49 12.38
C HIS A 89 -8.30 -11.15 11.71
N ALA A 90 -9.02 -11.15 10.60
CA ALA A 90 -9.37 -9.92 9.92
C ALA A 90 -10.25 -9.11 10.86
N ARG A 91 -10.10 -7.79 10.88
CA ARG A 91 -10.92 -6.93 11.74
C ARG A 91 -12.42 -7.19 11.65
N HIS A 92 -12.94 -7.52 10.47
CA HIS A 92 -14.37 -7.78 10.27
C HIS A 92 -14.88 -9.08 10.89
N ASP A 93 -13.98 -9.93 11.38
CA ASP A 93 -14.27 -11.20 12.06
C ASP A 93 -13.94 -11.12 13.58
N CYS A 94 -13.61 -9.92 14.08
CA CYS A 94 -13.29 -9.74 15.50
C CYS A 94 -14.53 -9.99 16.39
N SER A 95 -14.42 -10.94 17.31
CA SER A 95 -15.46 -11.24 18.30
C SER A 95 -15.54 -10.23 19.43
N THR A 96 -14.45 -9.49 19.69
CA THR A 96 -14.37 -8.49 20.77
C THR A 96 -14.97 -7.15 20.37
N HIS A 97 -14.78 -6.74 19.11
CA HIS A 97 -15.24 -5.44 18.61
C HIS A 97 -16.24 -5.62 17.47
N PRO A 98 -17.50 -5.15 17.62
CA PRO A 98 -18.50 -5.29 16.57
C PRO A 98 -18.06 -4.59 15.28
N PHE A 99 -18.52 -5.11 14.15
CA PHE A 99 -18.14 -4.62 12.82
C PHE A 99 -19.38 -4.25 12.00
N GLU A 100 -19.32 -3.09 11.35
CA GLU A 100 -20.34 -2.61 10.42
C GLU A 100 -19.85 -2.73 8.96
N ARG A 101 -20.60 -3.47 8.14
CA ARG A 101 -20.27 -3.72 6.73
C ARG A 101 -20.95 -2.70 5.82
N ARG A 102 -20.18 -2.10 4.91
CA ARG A 102 -20.65 -1.21 3.85
C ARG A 102 -19.73 -1.34 2.63
N GLU A 103 -20.28 -1.11 1.45
CA GLU A 103 -19.59 -1.44 0.21
C GLU A 103 -18.34 -0.59 -0.04
N SER A 104 -18.39 0.73 0.08
CA SER A 104 -17.30 1.60 -0.40
C SER A 104 -17.03 2.84 0.46
N ASP A 105 -17.38 2.79 1.74
CA ASP A 105 -17.16 3.90 2.68
C ASP A 105 -15.68 4.00 3.09
N THR A 106 -14.93 4.92 2.48
CA THR A 106 -13.50 5.13 2.76
C THR A 106 -13.21 6.41 3.56
N CYS A 107 -14.20 7.29 3.75
CA CYS A 107 -13.97 8.63 4.28
C CYS A 107 -13.55 8.62 5.77
N PHE A 108 -14.26 7.85 6.60
CA PHE A 108 -14.07 7.79 8.04
C PHE A 108 -14.47 6.41 8.58
N PRO A 109 -13.99 6.01 9.77
CA PRO A 109 -14.42 4.78 10.40
C PRO A 109 -15.94 4.72 10.57
N LEU A 110 -16.54 3.61 10.15
CA LEU A 110 -17.96 3.35 10.35
C LEU A 110 -18.19 2.81 11.75
N GLY A 111 -19.04 3.48 12.53
CA GLY A 111 -19.38 3.05 13.87
C GLY A 111 -18.14 2.78 14.74
N LYS A 112 -17.91 1.51 15.08
CA LYS A 112 -16.78 1.03 15.90
C LYS A 112 -15.70 0.30 15.11
N ASN A 113 -15.70 0.40 13.78
CA ASN A 113 -14.73 -0.30 12.93
C ASN A 113 -13.28 0.09 13.24
N ALA A 114 -13.03 1.30 13.79
CA ALA A 114 -11.71 1.73 14.23
C ALA A 114 -11.17 0.94 15.44
N ASP A 115 -12.04 0.40 16.30
CA ASP A 115 -11.63 -0.33 17.51
C ASP A 115 -10.97 -1.65 17.12
N ILE A 116 -9.84 -2.01 17.74
CA ILE A 116 -9.08 -3.24 17.44
C ILE A 116 -8.73 -3.97 18.73
N CYS A 117 -8.64 -5.29 18.64
CA CYS A 117 -7.89 -6.08 19.63
C CYS A 117 -6.46 -6.33 19.10
N ASP A 118 -5.59 -6.84 19.97
CA ASP A 118 -4.17 -7.06 19.65
C ASP A 118 -3.92 -8.05 18.50
N GLN A 119 -4.94 -8.84 18.14
CA GLN A 119 -4.88 -9.88 17.10
C GLN A 119 -5.63 -9.49 15.82
N CYS A 120 -6.22 -8.29 15.76
CA CYS A 120 -6.83 -7.83 14.52
C CYS A 120 -5.74 -7.50 13.48
N TYR A 121 -5.89 -7.99 12.26
CA TYR A 121 -5.11 -7.54 11.11
C TYR A 121 -5.94 -6.68 10.14
N CYS A 122 -5.25 -5.82 9.41
CA CYS A 122 -5.79 -4.97 8.37
C CYS A 122 -5.96 -5.76 7.07
N TYR A 123 -7.21 -5.98 6.65
CA TYR A 123 -7.55 -6.74 5.44
C TYR A 123 -6.82 -6.28 4.17
N ILE A 124 -6.57 -4.97 4.03
CA ILE A 124 -5.90 -4.41 2.84
C ILE A 124 -4.38 -4.57 2.87
N CYS A 125 -3.76 -4.50 4.06
CA CYS A 125 -2.30 -4.44 4.20
C CYS A 125 -1.69 -5.78 4.59
N ASP A 126 -2.50 -6.74 5.02
CA ASP A 126 -2.07 -8.05 5.53
C ASP A 126 -1.07 -7.98 6.70
N LYS A 127 -1.26 -6.99 7.58
CA LYS A 127 -0.46 -6.80 8.81
C LYS A 127 -1.33 -6.42 9.98
N LEU A 128 -0.79 -6.43 11.20
CA LEU A 128 -1.53 -6.03 12.40
C LEU A 128 -2.19 -4.66 12.21
N ALA A 129 -3.45 -4.55 12.64
CA ALA A 129 -4.23 -3.33 12.46
C ALA A 129 -3.58 -2.13 13.17
N ALA A 130 -2.92 -2.39 14.31
CA ALA A 130 -2.13 -1.40 15.06
C ALA A 130 -0.95 -0.81 14.25
N GLU A 131 -0.41 -1.56 13.29
CA GLU A 131 0.72 -1.15 12.44
C GLU A 131 0.26 -0.54 11.10
N CYS A 132 -1.06 -0.51 10.87
CA CYS A 132 -1.63 0.07 9.67
C CYS A 132 -1.68 1.59 9.76
N GLN A 133 -0.77 2.25 9.04
CA GLN A 133 -0.72 3.72 8.94
C GLN A 133 -1.98 4.32 8.31
N LEU A 134 -2.72 3.51 7.55
CA LEU A 134 -3.97 3.91 6.88
C LEU A 134 -5.22 3.43 7.64
N TRP A 135 -5.07 2.91 8.87
CA TRP A 135 -6.18 2.31 9.61
C TRP A 135 -7.41 3.21 9.69
N THR A 136 -7.21 4.43 10.20
CA THR A 136 -8.25 5.47 10.35
C THR A 136 -7.95 6.71 9.52
N ALA A 137 -7.05 6.59 8.53
CA ALA A 137 -6.65 7.71 7.68
C ALA A 137 -7.87 8.26 6.91
N PRO A 138 -8.16 9.58 6.99
CA PRO A 138 -9.26 10.17 6.25
C PRO A 138 -9.17 9.86 4.74
N SER A 139 -10.32 9.62 4.13
CA SER A 139 -10.48 9.30 2.70
C SER A 139 -9.93 7.93 2.24
N LEU A 140 -9.18 7.22 3.08
CA LEU A 140 -8.56 5.91 2.80
C LEU A 140 -8.57 4.99 4.03
N CYS A 141 -9.57 5.07 4.90
CA CYS A 141 -9.56 4.30 6.14
C CYS A 141 -9.71 2.80 5.87
N HIS A 142 -8.69 2.03 6.23
CA HIS A 142 -8.69 0.58 6.03
C HIS A 142 -9.56 -0.16 7.06
N CYS A 143 -9.91 0.48 8.18
CA CYS A 143 -10.70 -0.13 9.23
C CYS A 143 -12.09 -0.60 8.78
N ASN A 144 -12.62 -0.03 7.70
CA ASN A 144 -13.91 -0.42 7.12
C ASN A 144 -13.82 -1.60 6.14
N ALA A 145 -12.61 -2.07 5.83
CA ALA A 145 -12.40 -3.05 4.77
C ALA A 145 -12.80 -4.47 5.18
N HIS A 146 -13.50 -5.17 4.29
CA HIS A 146 -13.95 -6.55 4.54
C HIS A 146 -14.05 -7.40 3.26
N ASN A 147 -13.99 -8.72 3.42
CA ASN A 147 -14.00 -9.69 2.32
C ASN A 147 -15.36 -9.89 1.64
N LYS A 148 -16.44 -9.30 2.15
CA LYS A 148 -17.78 -9.39 1.52
C LYS A 148 -18.09 -8.28 0.51
N SER A 149 -17.18 -7.31 0.35
CA SER A 149 -17.34 -6.21 -0.61
C SER A 149 -16.45 -6.44 -1.83
N ASN A 150 -17.00 -6.16 -3.02
CA ASN A 150 -16.24 -6.19 -4.26
C ASN A 150 -15.26 -5.03 -4.34
N PHE A 151 -15.68 -3.85 -3.87
CA PHE A 151 -14.80 -2.67 -3.77
C PHE A 151 -13.57 -2.95 -2.91
N TRP A 152 -13.75 -3.49 -1.69
CA TRP A 152 -12.62 -3.77 -0.79
C TRP A 152 -11.73 -4.90 -1.29
N LYS A 153 -12.29 -5.93 -1.94
CA LYS A 153 -11.50 -6.96 -2.64
C LYS A 153 -10.64 -6.33 -3.74
N ALA A 154 -11.22 -5.47 -4.57
CA ALA A 154 -10.47 -4.79 -5.63
C ALA A 154 -9.36 -3.90 -5.04
N GLN A 155 -9.62 -3.20 -3.95
CA GLN A 155 -8.61 -2.38 -3.25
C GLN A 155 -7.47 -3.24 -2.67
N ARG A 156 -7.79 -4.38 -2.03
CA ARG A 156 -6.77 -5.33 -1.56
C ARG A 156 -5.94 -5.87 -2.71
N ASN A 157 -6.59 -6.27 -3.81
CA ASN A 157 -5.89 -6.80 -4.97
C ASN A 157 -4.98 -5.75 -5.62
N PHE A 158 -5.44 -4.51 -5.69
CA PHE A 158 -4.62 -3.39 -6.14
C PHE A 158 -3.40 -3.17 -5.24
N ALA A 159 -3.58 -3.22 -3.91
CA ALA A 159 -2.48 -3.11 -2.95
C ALA A 159 -1.44 -4.24 -3.11
N LEU A 160 -1.90 -5.50 -3.26
CA LEU A 160 -1.04 -6.67 -3.42
C LEU A 160 -0.27 -6.68 -4.75
N ALA A 161 -0.88 -6.17 -5.82
CA ALA A 161 -0.23 -6.02 -7.12
C ALA A 161 0.74 -4.83 -7.15
N GLY A 162 0.52 -3.81 -6.33
CA GLY A 162 1.36 -2.61 -6.28
C GLY A 162 1.47 -1.93 -7.65
N ILE A 163 2.70 -1.60 -8.07
CA ILE A 163 2.92 -0.96 -9.38
C ILE A 163 2.52 -1.86 -10.56
N LEU A 164 2.48 -3.18 -10.35
CA LEU A 164 2.14 -4.15 -11.40
C LEU A 164 0.66 -4.08 -11.80
N ALA A 165 -0.20 -3.53 -10.95
CA ALA A 165 -1.59 -3.24 -11.28
C ALA A 165 -1.72 -2.37 -12.55
N THR A 166 -0.69 -1.60 -12.88
CA THR A 166 -0.68 -0.75 -14.09
C THR A 166 -0.59 -1.51 -15.41
N PHE A 167 -0.29 -2.82 -15.35
CA PHE A 167 -0.21 -3.72 -16.50
C PHE A 167 -1.43 -4.65 -16.63
N ASN A 168 -2.44 -4.50 -15.77
CA ASN A 168 -3.65 -5.34 -15.76
C ASN A 168 -3.35 -6.85 -15.63
N LEU A 169 -2.31 -7.20 -14.87
CA LEU A 169 -1.99 -8.60 -14.56
C LEU A 169 -2.90 -9.10 -13.44
N GLU A 170 -3.29 -10.37 -13.50
CA GLU A 170 -4.01 -11.03 -12.42
C GLU A 170 -3.05 -11.38 -11.28
N LEU A 171 -3.53 -11.39 -10.03
CA LEU A 171 -2.68 -11.69 -8.86
C LEU A 171 -2.00 -13.06 -8.95
N LEU A 172 -2.66 -14.04 -9.57
CA LEU A 172 -2.14 -15.40 -9.75
C LEU A 172 -0.98 -15.46 -10.75
N GLU A 173 -0.86 -14.44 -11.61
CA GLU A 173 0.23 -14.35 -12.59
C GLU A 173 1.50 -13.73 -11.98
N LEU A 174 1.39 -13.11 -10.80
CA LEU A 174 2.50 -12.39 -10.17
C LEU A 174 3.51 -13.32 -9.51
N ASP A 175 4.51 -13.71 -10.28
CA ASP A 175 5.67 -14.44 -9.79
C ASP A 175 6.77 -13.51 -9.23
N THR A 176 7.84 -14.14 -8.73
CA THR A 176 8.97 -13.44 -8.12
C THR A 176 9.72 -12.54 -9.10
N GLU A 177 9.76 -12.89 -10.39
CA GLU A 177 10.42 -12.09 -11.42
C GLU A 177 9.63 -10.82 -11.74
N LEU A 178 8.31 -10.94 -11.89
CA LEU A 178 7.43 -9.78 -12.09
C LEU A 178 7.45 -8.85 -10.88
N ARG A 179 7.41 -9.41 -9.67
CA ARG A 179 7.55 -8.63 -8.43
C ARG A 179 8.88 -7.88 -8.38
N HIS A 180 9.97 -8.54 -8.73
CA HIS A 180 11.29 -7.90 -8.78
C HIS A 180 11.34 -6.75 -9.79
N GLY A 181 10.85 -6.96 -11.02
CA GLY A 181 10.75 -5.90 -12.03
C GLY A 181 9.86 -4.73 -11.57
N GLY A 182 8.79 -5.03 -10.83
CA GLY A 182 7.91 -4.04 -10.20
C GLY A 182 8.64 -3.20 -9.16
N GLU A 183 9.40 -3.80 -8.24
CA GLU A 183 10.20 -3.08 -7.24
C GLU A 183 11.22 -2.12 -7.89
N LEU A 184 11.92 -2.58 -8.93
CA LEU A 184 12.86 -1.78 -9.70
C LEU A 184 12.16 -0.62 -10.40
N LEU A 185 11.01 -0.86 -11.03
CA LEU A 185 10.19 0.16 -11.68
C LEU A 185 9.69 1.20 -10.67
N GLU A 186 9.22 0.77 -9.51
CA GLU A 186 8.73 1.67 -8.47
C GLU A 186 9.84 2.59 -7.94
N LYS A 187 11.03 2.04 -7.70
CA LYS A 187 12.22 2.82 -7.35
C LYS A 187 12.57 3.83 -8.46
N PHE A 188 12.60 3.39 -9.71
CA PHE A 188 12.86 4.27 -10.85
C PHE A 188 11.84 5.40 -10.95
N ILE A 189 10.54 5.14 -10.78
CA ILE A 189 9.49 6.17 -10.82
C ILE A 189 9.72 7.24 -9.76
N ARG A 190 10.12 6.84 -8.54
CA ARG A 190 10.46 7.80 -7.46
C ARG A 190 11.64 8.69 -7.85
N GLU A 191 12.74 8.11 -8.33
CA GLU A 191 13.93 8.86 -8.77
C GLU A 191 13.60 9.76 -9.98
N LEU A 192 12.84 9.24 -10.95
CA LEU A 192 12.44 9.95 -12.15
C LEU A 192 11.56 11.15 -11.81
N SER A 193 10.63 11.01 -10.86
CA SER A 193 9.81 12.12 -10.40
C SER A 193 10.67 13.28 -9.86
N VAL A 194 11.71 12.99 -9.07
CA VAL A 194 12.61 14.01 -8.54
C VAL A 194 13.41 14.70 -9.65
N ALA A 195 14.03 13.92 -10.54
CA ALA A 195 14.80 14.44 -11.66
C ALA A 195 13.92 15.27 -12.61
N TYR A 196 12.73 14.77 -12.94
CA TYR A 196 11.80 15.43 -13.86
C TYR A 196 11.21 16.71 -13.26
N ASN A 197 10.88 16.74 -11.96
CA ASN A 197 10.46 17.97 -11.30
C ASN A 197 11.60 19.01 -11.23
N THR A 198 12.84 18.57 -11.12
CA THR A 198 14.02 19.46 -11.19
C THR A 198 14.15 20.05 -12.59
N TYR A 199 13.99 19.22 -13.63
CA TYR A 199 13.91 19.68 -15.00
C TYR A 199 12.78 20.71 -15.18
N LEU A 200 11.54 20.40 -14.78
CA LEU A 200 10.39 21.32 -14.91
C LEU A 200 10.55 22.65 -14.17
N ARG A 201 11.33 22.68 -13.09
CA ARG A 201 11.65 23.91 -12.36
C ARG A 201 12.51 24.87 -13.19
N GLY A 202 13.39 24.31 -14.03
CA GLY A 202 14.40 25.04 -14.79
C GLY A 202 15.47 25.70 -13.92
N GLU A 203 16.59 26.03 -14.53
CA GLU A 203 17.67 26.78 -13.92
C GLU A 203 17.62 28.24 -14.38
N ARG A 204 17.69 29.19 -13.44
CA ARG A 204 17.79 30.60 -13.79
C ARG A 204 19.23 30.93 -14.16
N MET A 205 19.43 31.30 -15.42
CA MET A 205 20.71 31.70 -15.99
C MET A 205 20.68 33.19 -16.33
N TYR A 206 21.82 33.85 -16.16
CA TYR A 206 21.98 35.24 -16.58
C TYR A 206 22.61 35.26 -17.98
N PRO A 207 22.01 35.97 -18.95
CA PRO A 207 22.58 36.09 -20.29
C PRO A 207 24.02 36.62 -20.22
N PRO A 208 24.99 36.01 -20.92
CA PRO A 208 26.35 36.53 -20.97
C PRO A 208 26.35 37.95 -21.57
N GLY A 209 26.93 38.92 -20.85
CA GLY A 209 27.10 40.29 -21.35
C GLY A 209 25.98 41.29 -21.04
N HIS A 210 24.99 40.94 -20.21
CA HIS A 210 23.94 41.89 -19.82
C HIS A 210 24.47 42.92 -18.81
N GLU A 211 24.71 44.16 -19.26
CA GLU A 211 25.04 45.27 -18.37
C GLU A 211 23.81 45.76 -17.59
N CYS A 212 24.02 46.12 -16.32
CA CYS A 212 22.99 46.73 -15.48
C CYS A 212 22.60 48.13 -16.02
N CYS A 213 21.30 48.36 -16.22
CA CYS A 213 20.75 49.66 -16.62
C CYS A 213 20.33 50.54 -15.43
N CYS A 214 20.36 50.02 -14.19
CA CYS A 214 20.06 50.78 -12.98
C CYS A 214 21.21 51.72 -12.60
N LYS A 215 20.90 52.77 -11.82
CA LYS A 215 21.91 53.63 -11.19
C LYS A 215 21.94 53.39 -9.68
N PRO A 216 23.10 53.08 -9.07
CA PRO A 216 24.41 52.87 -9.70
C PRO A 216 24.48 51.57 -10.52
N LYS A 217 25.33 51.55 -11.57
CA LYS A 217 25.60 50.34 -12.35
C LYS A 217 26.37 49.35 -11.48
N LEU A 218 25.74 48.23 -11.12
CA LEU A 218 26.38 47.14 -10.38
C LEU A 218 26.82 46.03 -11.35
N PRO A 219 27.83 45.21 -10.98
CA PRO A 219 28.23 44.04 -11.75
C PRO A 219 27.07 43.08 -12.02
N PRO A 220 27.13 42.24 -13.08
CA PRO A 220 26.13 41.22 -13.36
C PRO A 220 25.81 40.37 -12.11
N GLY A 221 24.52 40.16 -11.85
CA GLY A 221 24.05 39.41 -10.67
C GLY A 221 24.07 40.16 -9.33
N GLN A 222 24.62 41.38 -9.25
CA GLN A 222 24.69 42.16 -7.98
C GLN A 222 23.59 43.21 -7.84
N CYS A 223 22.87 43.54 -8.91
CA CYS A 223 21.72 44.44 -8.84
C CYS A 223 20.44 43.64 -8.59
N ASN A 224 19.78 43.82 -7.44
CA ASN A 224 18.54 43.11 -7.11
C ASN A 224 17.41 43.35 -8.14
N VAL A 225 17.32 44.57 -8.69
CA VAL A 225 16.31 44.92 -9.70
C VAL A 225 16.58 44.17 -11.02
N CYS A 226 17.79 44.28 -11.58
CA CYS A 226 18.14 43.55 -12.81
C CYS A 226 18.19 42.04 -12.60
N SER A 227 18.58 41.56 -11.42
CA SER A 227 18.61 40.13 -11.08
C SER A 227 17.20 39.52 -11.10
N SER A 228 16.19 40.28 -10.71
CA SER A 228 14.79 39.87 -10.76
C SER A 228 14.14 39.96 -12.15
N GLN A 229 14.76 40.68 -13.10
CA GLN A 229 14.16 41.00 -14.40
C GLN A 229 14.91 40.43 -15.62
N ASN A 230 16.23 40.17 -15.50
CA ASN A 230 17.09 39.69 -16.57
C ASN A 230 17.64 38.30 -16.26
N PHE A 231 16.77 37.31 -16.15
CA PHE A 231 17.16 35.90 -16.14
C PHE A 231 16.41 35.16 -17.22
N GLU A 232 17.09 34.20 -17.83
CA GLU A 232 16.49 33.20 -18.70
C GLU A 232 16.32 31.91 -17.90
N VAL A 233 15.25 31.18 -18.15
CA VAL A 233 15.06 29.86 -17.56
C VAL A 233 15.54 28.82 -18.57
N VAL A 234 16.60 28.10 -18.21
CA VAL A 234 17.18 27.04 -19.02
C VAL A 234 16.74 25.70 -18.46
N TYR A 235 16.16 24.86 -19.32
CA TYR A 235 15.68 23.53 -18.96
C TYR A 235 16.69 22.48 -19.41
N LYS A 236 17.37 21.82 -18.46
CA LYS A 236 18.36 20.77 -18.74
C LYS A 236 17.75 19.39 -18.54
N TYR A 237 17.59 18.65 -19.62
CA TYR A 237 17.04 17.29 -19.59
C TYR A 237 18.12 16.21 -19.34
N SER A 238 19.38 16.59 -19.13
CA SER A 238 20.52 15.68 -18.98
C SER A 238 20.34 14.67 -17.87
N ASP A 239 19.89 15.12 -16.69
CA ASP A 239 19.82 14.28 -15.50
C ASP A 239 18.69 13.24 -15.64
N VAL A 240 17.58 13.66 -16.27
CA VAL A 240 16.47 12.75 -16.63
C VAL A 240 16.95 11.75 -17.66
N PHE A 241 17.66 12.19 -18.70
CA PHE A 241 18.21 11.33 -19.74
C PHE A 241 19.17 10.28 -19.16
N GLU A 242 20.14 10.69 -18.35
CA GLU A 242 21.11 9.79 -17.72
C GLU A 242 20.43 8.75 -16.82
N LEU A 243 19.46 9.20 -16.01
CA LEU A 243 18.68 8.32 -15.14
C LEU A 243 17.91 7.26 -15.95
N VAL A 244 17.24 7.68 -17.03
CA VAL A 244 16.51 6.78 -17.94
C VAL A 244 17.48 5.80 -18.61
N THR A 245 18.58 6.28 -19.18
CA THR A 245 19.57 5.42 -19.85
C THR A 245 20.13 4.36 -18.90
N ARG A 246 20.49 4.74 -17.67
CA ARG A 246 20.95 3.79 -16.65
C ARG A 246 19.92 2.72 -16.35
N PHE A 247 18.64 3.11 -16.22
CA PHE A 247 17.55 2.18 -15.94
C PHE A 247 17.29 1.21 -17.11
N LEU A 248 17.32 1.70 -18.35
CA LEU A 248 17.16 0.86 -19.54
C LEU A 248 18.32 -0.14 -19.67
N ASN A 249 19.55 0.29 -19.44
CA ASN A 249 20.72 -0.60 -19.43
C ASN A 249 20.64 -1.65 -18.32
N GLN A 250 20.06 -1.30 -17.16
CA GLN A 250 19.81 -2.28 -16.11
C GLN A 250 18.79 -3.32 -16.57
N ALA A 251 17.68 -2.90 -17.18
CA ALA A 251 16.64 -3.81 -17.66
C ALA A 251 17.16 -4.87 -18.64
N GLU A 252 18.18 -4.56 -19.45
CA GLU A 252 18.83 -5.53 -20.36
C GLU A 252 19.53 -6.68 -19.63
N GLN A 253 19.84 -6.53 -18.34
CA GLN A 253 20.51 -7.55 -17.53
C GLN A 253 19.55 -8.35 -16.64
N GLU A 254 18.27 -8.00 -16.63
CA GLU A 254 17.25 -8.66 -15.82
C GLU A 254 16.59 -9.83 -16.56
N SER A 255 15.78 -10.62 -15.86
CA SER A 255 14.99 -11.68 -16.49
C SER A 255 14.01 -11.09 -17.53
N PRO A 256 13.59 -11.86 -18.56
CA PRO A 256 12.67 -11.34 -19.59
C PRO A 256 11.37 -10.75 -19.02
N LYS A 257 10.82 -11.32 -17.96
CA LYS A 257 9.60 -10.82 -17.30
C LYS A 257 9.86 -9.51 -16.55
N ALA A 258 10.93 -9.46 -15.76
CA ALA A 258 11.33 -8.26 -15.04
C ALA A 258 11.66 -7.11 -15.99
N ALA A 259 12.45 -7.39 -17.03
CA ALA A 259 12.82 -6.45 -18.07
C ALA A 259 11.58 -5.88 -18.80
N ALA A 260 10.59 -6.72 -19.15
CA ALA A 260 9.36 -6.26 -19.79
C ALA A 260 8.59 -5.25 -18.92
N VAL A 261 8.43 -5.55 -17.62
CA VAL A 261 7.79 -4.64 -16.65
C VAL A 261 8.54 -3.31 -16.59
N MET A 262 9.87 -3.37 -16.43
CA MET A 262 10.71 -2.18 -16.35
C MET A 262 10.59 -1.30 -17.61
N LEU A 263 10.78 -1.89 -18.79
CA LEU A 263 10.79 -1.16 -20.06
C LEU A 263 9.43 -0.54 -20.38
N LEU A 264 8.34 -1.32 -20.27
CA LEU A 264 6.99 -0.83 -20.53
C LEU A 264 6.57 0.23 -19.51
N GLY A 265 6.93 0.03 -18.24
CA GLY A 265 6.71 1.00 -17.18
C GLY A 265 7.44 2.31 -17.43
N ALA A 266 8.73 2.26 -17.78
CA ALA A 266 9.51 3.45 -18.10
C ALA A 266 8.96 4.19 -19.32
N ALA A 267 8.62 3.47 -20.39
CA ALA A 267 8.01 4.06 -21.59
C ALA A 267 6.71 4.81 -21.24
N LYS A 268 5.86 4.23 -20.40
CA LYS A 268 4.62 4.87 -19.92
C LYS A 268 4.88 6.16 -19.14
N GLN A 269 5.91 6.20 -18.31
CA GLN A 269 6.25 7.42 -17.56
C GLN A 269 6.81 8.51 -18.46
N ILE A 270 7.76 8.16 -19.33
CA ILE A 270 8.44 9.11 -20.22
C ILE A 270 7.46 9.69 -21.24
N ALA A 271 6.48 8.90 -21.72
CA ALA A 271 5.44 9.38 -22.63
C ALA A 271 4.57 10.51 -22.04
N LEU A 272 4.56 10.68 -20.71
CA LEU A 272 3.83 11.75 -20.03
C LEU A 272 4.68 13.02 -19.85
N HIS A 273 5.97 12.98 -20.19
CA HIS A 273 6.82 14.16 -20.09
C HIS A 273 6.40 15.21 -21.13
N LYS A 274 6.25 16.43 -20.64
CA LYS A 274 6.02 17.64 -21.43
C LYS A 274 7.33 18.42 -21.57
N ASP A 275 7.47 19.07 -22.72
CA ASP A 275 8.47 20.10 -22.95
C ASP A 275 7.95 21.42 -22.33
N PRO A 276 8.63 22.03 -21.35
CA PRO A 276 8.25 23.32 -20.77
C PRO A 276 8.30 24.48 -21.75
N ALA A 277 8.99 24.32 -22.89
CA ALA A 277 9.14 25.35 -23.92
C ALA A 277 8.02 25.35 -24.98
N LEU A 278 7.09 24.39 -24.93
CA LEU A 278 5.94 24.23 -25.84
C LEU A 278 4.61 24.40 -25.08
#